data_AF-A0A2V7ZR69-F1
#
_entry.id   AF-A0A2V7ZR69-F1
#
_cell.length_a   1.000
_cell.length_b   1.000
_cell.length_c   1.000
_cell.angle_alpha   90.00
_cell.angle_beta   90.00
_cell.angle_gamma   90.00
#
_symmetry.space_group_name_H-M   'P 1'
#
loop_
_entity.id
_entity.type
_entity.pdbx_description
1 polymer ?
#
loop_
_entity_poly.entity_id
_entity_poly.type
_entity_poly.pdbx_seq_one_letter_code
_entity_poly.pdbx_strand_id
1 'polypeptide(L)'
;MDVLLQDLRYAVRKLLAAPAFTVAAVVTLAIGIGATTAIFSTVNATLLRPLPYPQSENLIALRTRYTDGRVTTGLVAAVEVARLSDAKGSIERAVGMSSVPLDVTLLRDNAPPLRAAVHFVGDGFFGVFGLPMTLGSAFTHEQQTPITQGPNPR
;
A
#
# COMPACT_ATOMS: atom_id res chain seq x y z
N MET A 1 -41.24 28.97 -21.51
CA MET A 1 -39.84 28.55 -21.74
C MET A 1 -38.94 29.70 -22.15
N ASP A 2 -39.48 30.79 -22.71
CA ASP A 2 -38.69 31.95 -23.17
C ASP A 2 -37.96 32.71 -22.06
N VAL A 3 -38.52 32.77 -20.84
CA VAL A 3 -37.94 33.49 -19.70
C VAL A 3 -36.58 32.92 -19.30
N LEU A 4 -36.45 31.58 -19.21
CA LEU A 4 -35.20 30.90 -18.86
C LEU A 4 -34.09 31.15 -19.89
N LEU A 5 -34.44 31.13 -21.18
CA LEU A 5 -33.50 31.43 -22.27
C LEU A 5 -33.07 32.90 -22.26
N GLN A 6 -33.99 33.81 -21.97
CA GLN A 6 -33.72 35.23 -21.89
C GLN A 6 -32.80 35.57 -20.70
N ASP A 7 -33.05 34.96 -19.54
CA ASP A 7 -32.23 35.11 -18.34
C ASP A 7 -30.81 34.55 -18.56
N LEU A 8 -30.69 33.37 -19.18
CA LEU A 8 -29.39 32.76 -19.50
C LEU A 8 -28.59 33.67 -20.46
N ARG A 9 -29.24 34.20 -21.50
CA ARG A 9 -28.59 35.11 -22.46
C ARG A 9 -28.16 36.42 -21.79
N TYR A 10 -28.98 36.93 -20.86
CA TYR A 10 -28.67 38.13 -20.11
C TYR A 10 -27.48 37.92 -19.14
N ALA A 11 -27.44 36.77 -18.46
CA ALA A 11 -26.35 36.38 -17.57
C ALA A 11 -25.02 36.23 -18.33
N VAL A 12 -25.02 35.54 -19.48
CA VAL A 12 -23.82 35.42 -20.34
C VAL A 12 -23.34 36.79 -20.80
N ARG A 13 -24.25 37.68 -21.21
CA ARG A 13 -23.87 39.04 -21.63
C ARG A 13 -23.26 39.85 -20.49
N LYS A 14 -23.74 39.69 -19.25
CA LYS A 14 -23.14 40.31 -18.06
C LYS A 14 -21.75 39.75 -17.75
N LEU A 15 -21.56 38.44 -17.87
CA LEU A 15 -20.25 37.81 -17.65
C LEU A 15 -19.21 38.28 -18.66
N LEU A 16 -19.60 38.44 -19.93
CA LEU A 16 -18.73 38.99 -20.98
C LEU A 16 -18.43 40.47 -20.81
N ALA A 17 -19.34 41.24 -20.19
CA ALA A 17 -19.13 42.67 -19.92
C ALA A 17 -18.17 42.94 -18.75
N ALA A 18 -17.91 41.95 -17.87
CA ALA A 18 -17.02 42.06 -16.72
C ALA A 18 -15.93 40.96 -16.74
N PRO A 19 -15.00 40.99 -17.71
CA PRO A 19 -14.08 39.88 -17.99
C PRO A 19 -13.16 39.53 -16.81
N ALA A 20 -12.66 40.52 -16.07
CA ALA A 20 -11.77 40.27 -14.92
C ALA A 20 -12.46 39.48 -13.79
N PHE A 21 -13.70 39.84 -13.46
CA PHE A 21 -14.49 39.13 -12.45
C PHE A 21 -14.83 37.70 -12.91
N THR A 22 -15.26 37.56 -14.16
CA THR A 22 -15.58 36.26 -14.75
C THR A 22 -14.39 35.31 -14.75
N VAL A 23 -13.20 35.79 -15.13
CA VAL A 23 -11.97 34.98 -15.11
C VAL A 23 -11.64 34.53 -13.68
N ALA A 24 -11.68 35.44 -12.70
CA ALA A 24 -11.42 35.10 -11.30
C ALA A 24 -12.43 34.05 -10.76
N ALA A 25 -13.71 34.20 -11.09
CA ALA A 25 -14.75 33.25 -10.71
C ALA A 25 -14.53 31.87 -11.34
N VAL A 26 -14.23 31.83 -12.64
CA VAL A 26 -13.96 30.57 -13.37
C VAL A 26 -12.71 29.87 -12.82
N VAL A 27 -11.62 30.60 -12.56
CA VAL A 27 -10.38 30.03 -12.01
C VAL A 27 -10.64 29.46 -10.61
N THR A 28 -11.32 30.21 -9.74
CA THR A 28 -11.66 29.73 -8.39
C THR A 28 -12.50 28.46 -8.44
N LEU A 29 -13.52 28.43 -9.31
CA LEU A 29 -14.38 27.27 -9.50
C LEU A 29 -13.59 26.08 -10.06
N ALA A 30 -12.73 26.31 -11.05
CA ALA A 30 -11.89 25.29 -11.65
C ALA A 30 -10.90 24.69 -10.64
N ILE A 31 -10.31 25.50 -9.77
CA ILE A 31 -9.42 25.03 -8.69
C ILE A 31 -10.22 24.19 -7.69
N GLY A 32 -11.39 24.65 -7.24
CA GLY A 32 -12.22 23.90 -6.30
C GLY A 32 -12.63 22.53 -6.84
N ILE A 33 -13.16 22.49 -8.06
CA ILE A 33 -13.57 21.25 -8.72
C ILE A 33 -12.35 20.36 -8.97
N GLY A 34 -11.28 20.92 -9.56
CA GLY A 34 -10.07 20.19 -9.89
C GLY A 34 -9.37 19.59 -8.67
N ALA A 35 -9.31 20.32 -7.56
CA ALA A 35 -8.73 19.84 -6.31
C ALA A 35 -9.52 18.65 -5.74
N THR A 36 -10.85 18.77 -5.65
CA THR A 36 -11.70 17.67 -5.18
C THR A 36 -11.59 16.45 -6.10
N THR A 37 -11.66 16.65 -7.42
CA THR A 37 -11.51 15.56 -8.39
C THR A 37 -10.13 14.92 -8.34
N ALA A 38 -9.05 15.69 -8.19
CA ALA A 38 -7.69 15.17 -8.13
C ALA A 38 -7.46 14.32 -6.87
N ILE A 39 -7.99 14.74 -5.72
CA ILE A 39 -7.94 13.96 -4.47
C ILE A 39 -8.66 12.62 -4.66
N PHE A 40 -9.91 12.65 -5.13
CA PHE A 40 -10.69 11.41 -5.34
C PHE A 40 -10.09 10.52 -6.43
N SER A 41 -9.56 11.11 -7.51
CA SER A 41 -8.89 10.37 -8.58
C SER A 41 -7.64 9.66 -8.08
N THR A 42 -6.80 10.35 -7.29
CA THR A 42 -5.59 9.77 -6.71
C THR A 42 -5.93 8.67 -5.70
N VAL A 43 -6.91 8.90 -4.83
CA VAL A 43 -7.41 7.90 -3.88
C VAL A 43 -7.92 6.67 -4.63
N ASN A 44 -8.75 6.85 -5.65
CA ASN A 44 -9.28 5.74 -6.44
C ASN A 44 -8.18 4.98 -7.21
N ALA A 45 -7.20 5.70 -7.78
CA ALA A 45 -6.10 5.08 -8.52
C ALA A 45 -5.13 4.29 -7.62
N THR A 46 -4.97 4.70 -6.36
CA THR A 46 -3.99 4.10 -5.42
C THR A 46 -4.60 3.11 -4.44
N LEU A 47 -5.84 3.32 -3.99
CA LEU A 47 -6.52 2.47 -3.01
C LEU A 47 -7.51 1.50 -3.64
N LEU A 48 -8.13 1.84 -4.78
CA LEU A 48 -9.23 1.05 -5.37
C LEU A 48 -8.83 0.27 -6.62
N ARG A 49 -7.62 0.48 -7.15
CA ARG A 49 -7.08 -0.41 -8.17
C ARG A 49 -6.65 -1.71 -7.46
N PRO A 50 -7.30 -2.86 -7.74
CA PRO A 50 -6.96 -4.10 -7.06
C PRO A 50 -5.48 -4.36 -7.26
N LEU A 51 -4.79 -4.66 -6.16
CA LEU A 51 -3.38 -5.02 -6.21
C LEU A 51 -3.22 -6.16 -7.23
N PRO A 52 -2.21 -6.12 -8.12
CA PRO A 52 -2.03 -7.11 -9.18
C PRO A 52 -1.51 -8.44 -8.64
N TYR A 53 -2.19 -8.99 -7.63
CA TYR A 53 -1.94 -10.29 -7.04
C TYR A 53 -3.15 -11.20 -7.31
N PRO A 54 -2.92 -12.50 -7.60
CA PRO A 54 -3.99 -13.49 -7.61
C PRO A 54 -4.76 -13.45 -6.29
N GLN A 55 -6.10 -13.48 -6.34
CA GLN A 55 -6.97 -13.50 -5.15
C GLN A 55 -6.81 -12.28 -4.23
N SER A 56 -6.58 -11.08 -4.79
CA SER A 56 -6.42 -9.83 -4.04
C SER A 56 -7.54 -9.54 -3.03
N GLU A 57 -8.76 -10.02 -3.30
CA GLU A 57 -9.95 -9.94 -2.46
C GLU A 57 -9.84 -10.71 -1.13
N ASN A 58 -8.95 -11.70 -1.05
CA ASN A 58 -8.71 -12.52 0.13
C ASN A 58 -7.50 -12.04 0.95
N LEU A 59 -6.78 -11.02 0.48
CA LEU A 59 -5.62 -10.46 1.17
C LEU A 59 -6.05 -9.37 2.15
N ILE A 60 -5.78 -9.59 3.43
CA ILE A 60 -6.11 -8.64 4.50
C ILE A 60 -4.84 -8.21 5.22
N ALA A 61 -4.67 -6.90 5.42
CA ALA A 61 -3.58 -6.35 6.19
C ALA A 61 -3.90 -6.38 7.69
N LEU A 62 -3.12 -7.14 8.46
CA LEU A 62 -3.23 -7.17 9.91
C LEU A 62 -2.59 -5.92 10.53
N ARG A 63 -3.32 -5.27 11.45
CA ARG A 63 -2.83 -4.11 12.21
C ARG A 63 -3.15 -4.27 13.68
N THR A 64 -2.14 -4.18 14.54
CA THR A 64 -2.32 -4.22 15.99
C THR A 64 -2.70 -2.83 16.50
N ARG A 65 -3.76 -2.75 17.30
CA ARG A 65 -4.16 -1.54 18.01
C ARG A 65 -3.70 -1.65 19.46
N TYR A 66 -3.02 -0.62 19.96
CA TYR A 66 -2.77 -0.50 21.39
C TYR A 66 -4.07 -0.25 22.16
N THR A 67 -4.08 -0.58 23.44
CA THR A 67 -5.19 -0.34 24.37
C THR A 67 -5.59 1.13 24.49
N ASP A 68 -4.66 2.05 24.19
CA ASP A 68 -4.89 3.51 24.12
C ASP A 68 -5.41 3.97 22.73
N GLY A 69 -5.93 3.06 21.91
CA GLY A 69 -6.52 3.37 20.60
C GLY A 69 -5.53 3.73 19.50
N ARG A 70 -4.23 3.91 19.81
CA ARG A 70 -3.17 4.12 18.82
C ARG A 70 -3.04 2.87 17.94
N VAL A 71 -3.22 3.03 16.63
CA VAL A 71 -2.99 1.96 15.65
C VAL A 71 -1.51 1.92 15.31
N THR A 72 -0.88 0.75 15.40
CA THR A 72 0.42 0.54 14.78
C THR A 72 0.25 0.07 13.36
N THR A 73 0.78 0.85 12.43
CA THR A 73 0.86 0.44 11.04
C THR A 73 2.09 -0.45 10.90
N GLY A 74 1.90 -1.77 10.91
CA GLY A 74 2.94 -2.72 10.48
C GLY A 74 3.91 -3.23 11.54
N LEU A 75 3.57 -3.16 12.83
CA LEU A 75 4.34 -3.78 13.91
C LEU A 75 3.50 -4.87 14.58
N VAL A 76 3.33 -6.00 13.89
CA VAL A 76 2.77 -7.22 14.48
C VAL A 76 3.93 -8.08 14.94
N ALA A 77 3.85 -8.60 16.17
CA ALA A 77 4.88 -9.50 16.68
C ALA A 77 4.90 -10.81 15.86
N ALA A 78 6.08 -11.35 15.54
CA ALA A 78 6.19 -12.59 14.76
C ALA A 78 5.42 -13.77 15.40
N VAL A 79 5.39 -13.81 16.74
CA VAL A 79 4.62 -14.81 17.50
C VAL A 79 3.11 -14.67 17.31
N GLU A 80 2.61 -13.47 17.07
CA GLU A 80 1.19 -13.22 16.82
C GLU A 80 0.81 -13.65 15.40
N VAL A 81 1.70 -13.42 14.42
CA VAL A 81 1.54 -13.95 13.06
C VAL A 81 1.51 -15.48 13.05
N ALA A 82 2.44 -16.13 13.76
CA ALA A 82 2.49 -17.59 13.86
C ALA A 82 1.24 -18.17 14.54
N ARG A 83 0.72 -17.51 15.58
CA ARG A 83 -0.55 -17.91 16.19
C ARG A 83 -1.72 -17.81 15.24
N LEU A 84 -1.73 -16.80 14.36
CA LEU A 84 -2.78 -16.61 13.38
C LEU A 84 -2.71 -17.65 12.25
N SER A 85 -1.51 -18.06 11.84
CA SER A 85 -1.34 -19.13 10.85
C SER A 85 -1.72 -20.50 11.39
N ASP A 86 -1.56 -20.72 12.70
CA ASP A 86 -1.93 -21.99 13.35
C ASP A 86 -3.39 -22.01 13.85
N ALA A 87 -4.06 -20.85 13.84
CA ALA A 87 -5.44 -20.75 14.25
C ALA A 87 -6.33 -21.50 13.24
N LYS A 88 -7.07 -22.52 13.70
CA LYS A 88 -8.03 -23.30 12.90
C LYS A 88 -9.31 -22.50 12.54
N GLY A 89 -9.17 -21.22 12.21
CA GLY A 89 -10.26 -20.31 11.89
C GLY A 89 -10.36 -19.99 10.39
N SER A 90 -11.03 -18.90 10.05
CA SER A 90 -11.22 -18.41 8.67
C SER A 90 -9.95 -17.87 7.99
N ILE A 91 -8.79 -17.99 8.63
CA ILE A 91 -7.51 -17.48 8.14
C ILE A 91 -6.75 -18.68 7.59
N GLU A 92 -6.62 -18.76 6.27
CA GLU A 92 -5.92 -19.86 5.61
C GLU A 92 -4.41 -19.80 5.87
N ARG A 93 -3.83 -18.59 5.82
CA ARG A 93 -2.40 -18.38 6.12
C ARG A 93 -2.13 -16.94 6.50
N ALA A 94 -1.25 -16.74 7.49
CA ALA A 94 -0.76 -15.43 7.89
C ALA A 94 0.76 -15.38 7.72
N VAL A 95 1.26 -14.30 7.12
CA VAL A 95 2.70 -14.14 6.83
C VAL A 95 3.13 -12.73 7.22
N GLY A 96 4.29 -12.63 7.88
CA GLY A 96 4.92 -11.36 8.23
C GLY A 96 5.95 -10.93 7.19
N MET A 97 6.14 -9.62 7.04
CA MET A 97 7.27 -9.06 6.28
C MET A 97 7.90 -7.90 7.06
N SER A 98 9.19 -7.65 6.85
CA SER A 98 9.82 -6.44 7.37
C SER A 98 9.28 -5.22 6.62
N SER A 99 8.75 -4.26 7.38
CA SER A 99 8.23 -3.00 6.84
C SER A 99 9.33 -2.10 6.30
N VAL A 100 10.54 -2.21 6.86
CA VAL A 100 11.73 -1.49 6.43
C VAL A 100 12.70 -2.48 5.77
N PRO A 101 13.19 -2.19 4.55
CA PRO A 101 14.26 -2.99 3.95
C PRO A 101 15.57 -2.79 4.70
N LEU A 102 16.37 -3.85 4.75
CA LEU A 102 17.76 -3.76 5.10
C LEU A 102 18.56 -3.38 3.85
N ASP A 103 19.16 -2.20 3.86
CA ASP A 103 20.08 -1.79 2.80
C ASP A 103 21.42 -2.52 2.97
N VAL A 104 21.75 -3.36 2.01
CA VAL A 104 23.03 -4.08 1.96
C VAL A 104 23.85 -3.63 0.76
N THR A 105 25.16 -3.57 0.92
CA THR A 105 26.09 -3.37 -0.19
C THR A 105 26.84 -4.67 -0.40
N LEU A 106 26.60 -5.31 -1.54
CA LEU A 106 27.26 -6.53 -1.96
C LEU A 106 28.55 -6.17 -2.69
N LEU A 107 29.68 -6.51 -2.07
CA LEU A 107 30.98 -6.46 -2.71
C LEU A 107 31.13 -7.72 -3.55
N ARG A 108 31.59 -7.56 -4.79
CA ARG A 108 31.85 -8.65 -5.72
C ARG A 108 33.25 -8.49 -6.26
N ASP A 109 33.97 -9.60 -6.34
CA ASP A 109 35.30 -9.59 -6.92
C ASP A 109 35.22 -9.14 -8.37
N ASN A 110 35.98 -8.10 -8.71
CA ASN A 110 36.09 -7.53 -10.05
C ASN A 110 34.79 -6.92 -10.63
N ALA A 111 33.86 -6.48 -9.79
CA ALA A 111 32.65 -5.76 -10.21
C ALA A 111 32.32 -4.58 -9.28
N PRO A 112 31.63 -3.53 -9.76
CA PRO A 112 31.23 -2.43 -8.90
C PRO A 112 30.29 -2.91 -7.78
N PRO A 113 30.36 -2.27 -6.59
CA PRO A 113 29.50 -2.59 -5.47
C PRO A 113 28.02 -2.50 -5.85
N LEU A 114 27.24 -3.52 -5.51
CA LEU A 114 25.81 -3.54 -5.76
C LEU A 114 25.07 -3.18 -4.47
N ARG A 115 24.32 -2.08 -4.49
CA ARG A 115 23.38 -1.78 -3.41
C ARG A 115 22.08 -2.52 -3.66
N ALA A 116 21.62 -3.25 -2.65
CA ALA A 116 20.38 -4.00 -2.71
C ALA A 116 19.57 -3.75 -1.43
N ALA A 117 18.25 -3.69 -1.60
CA ALA A 117 17.30 -3.67 -0.50
C ALA A 117 16.86 -5.11 -0.21
N VAL A 118 17.06 -5.56 1.02
CA VAL A 118 16.66 -6.90 1.47
C VAL A 118 15.44 -6.80 2.36
N HIS A 119 14.37 -7.47 1.98
CA HIS A 119 13.18 -7.62 2.82
C HIS A 119 13.18 -9.00 3.47
N PHE A 120 12.97 -9.05 4.79
CA PHE A 120 12.74 -10.32 5.48
C PHE A 120 11.27 -10.69 5.36
N VAL A 121 10.98 -11.90 4.91
CA VAL A 121 9.62 -12.39 4.74
C VAL A 121 9.44 -13.73 5.45
N GLY A 122 8.22 -13.97 5.95
CA GLY A 122 7.84 -15.22 6.58
C GLY A 122 7.64 -16.37 5.58
N ASP A 123 7.50 -17.59 6.09
CA ASP A 123 7.25 -18.78 5.28
C ASP A 123 5.90 -18.68 4.57
N GLY A 124 5.86 -19.07 3.30
CA GLY A 124 4.67 -19.01 2.46
C GLY A 124 4.34 -17.62 1.91
N PHE A 125 5.20 -16.61 2.08
CA PHE A 125 5.02 -15.27 1.50
C PHE A 125 4.72 -15.33 0.00
N PHE A 126 5.56 -16.04 -0.76
CA PHE A 126 5.40 -16.16 -2.21
C PHE A 126 4.11 -16.90 -2.60
N GLY A 127 3.68 -17.87 -1.79
CA GLY A 127 2.42 -18.57 -1.98
C GLY A 127 1.21 -17.67 -1.77
N VAL A 128 1.20 -16.86 -0.69
CA VAL A 128 0.11 -15.93 -0.37
C VAL A 128 -0.06 -14.85 -1.45
N PHE A 129 1.04 -14.34 -2.02
CA PHE A 129 0.98 -13.35 -3.09
C PHE A 129 0.95 -13.95 -4.50
N GLY A 130 0.97 -15.29 -4.63
CA GLY A 130 1.02 -15.99 -5.93
C GLY A 130 2.22 -15.60 -6.81
N LEU A 131 3.32 -15.17 -6.19
CA LEU A 131 4.50 -14.68 -6.90
C LEU A 131 5.41 -15.85 -7.29
N PRO A 132 5.75 -16.02 -8.58
CA PRO A 132 6.72 -17.02 -9.00
C PRO A 132 8.11 -16.62 -8.51
N MET A 133 8.85 -17.54 -7.91
CA MET A 133 10.26 -17.33 -7.62
C MET A 133 11.04 -17.43 -8.93
N THR A 134 11.70 -16.34 -9.30
CA THR A 134 12.52 -16.27 -10.53
C THR A 134 13.92 -16.85 -10.33
N LEU A 135 14.40 -16.89 -9.08
CA LEU A 135 15.66 -17.49 -8.68
C LEU A 135 15.50 -18.20 -7.32
N GLY A 136 16.10 -19.38 -7.18
CA GLY A 136 16.10 -20.15 -5.93
C GLY A 136 14.85 -21.01 -5.70
N SER A 137 14.72 -21.57 -4.50
CA SER A 137 13.57 -22.35 -4.02
C SER A 137 12.87 -21.64 -2.87
N ALA A 138 11.61 -22.01 -2.61
CA ALA A 138 10.83 -21.41 -1.53
C ALA A 138 11.44 -21.79 -0.19
N PHE A 139 11.35 -20.88 0.77
CA PHE A 139 11.71 -21.18 2.15
C PHE A 139 10.83 -22.32 2.65
N THR A 140 11.45 -23.31 3.30
CA THR A 140 10.75 -24.40 3.98
C THR A 140 10.60 -24.05 5.45
N HIS A 141 9.50 -24.50 6.07
CA HIS A 141 9.15 -24.23 7.47
C HIS A 141 10.31 -24.51 8.46
N GLU A 142 11.14 -25.52 8.18
CA GLU A 142 12.30 -25.90 9.01
C GLU A 142 13.41 -24.83 9.08
N GLN A 143 13.44 -23.89 8.15
CA GLN A 143 14.47 -22.84 8.10
C GLN A 143 14.12 -21.63 8.98
N GLN A 144 12.93 -21.60 9.57
CA GLN A 144 12.46 -20.51 10.44
C GLN A 144 12.57 -20.83 11.94
N THR A 145 12.99 -22.04 12.29
CA THR A 145 13.21 -22.39 13.69
C THR A 145 14.46 -21.65 14.19
N PRO A 146 14.41 -20.97 15.35
CA PRO A 146 15.60 -20.40 15.94
C PRO A 146 16.66 -21.48 16.08
N ILE A 147 17.91 -21.19 15.71
CA ILE A 147 19.04 -22.07 16.01
C ILE A 147 19.16 -22.14 17.53
N THR A 148 18.51 -23.12 18.15
CA THR A 148 18.70 -23.46 19.56
C THR A 148 20.08 -24.12 19.68
N GLN A 149 21.14 -23.32 19.57
CA GLN A 149 22.44 -23.75 20.08
C GLN A 149 22.31 -23.83 21.61
N GLY A 150 22.08 -25.05 22.10
CA GLY A 150 22.25 -25.37 23.51
C GLY A 150 23.66 -24.99 23.97
N PRO A 151 23.84 -24.66 25.27
CA PRO A 151 25.09 -24.14 25.77
C PRO A 151 26.21 -25.15 25.54
N ASN A 152 27.30 -24.69 24.91
CA ASN A 152 28.51 -25.45 24.64
C ASN A 152 29.07 -26.01 25.97
N PRO A 153 29.14 -27.35 26.17
CA PRO A 153 29.84 -27.90 27.32
C PRO A 153 31.34 -27.69 27.11
N ARG A 154 31.95 -26.97 28.06
CA ARG A 154 33.40 -26.76 28.15
C ARG A 154 34.14 -28.08 28.40
#